data_AF-A0A957ZGG3-F1
#
_entry.id   AF-A0A957ZGG3-F1
#
_cell.length_a   1.000
_cell.length_b   1.000
_cell.length_c   1.000
_cell.angle_alpha   90.00
_cell.angle_beta   90.00
_cell.angle_gamma   90.00
#
_symmetry.space_group_name_H-M   'P 1'
#
loop_
_entity.id
_entity.type
_entity.pdbx_description
1 polymer ?
#
loop_
_entity_poly.entity_id
_entity_poly.type
_entity_poly.pdbx_seq_one_letter_code
_entity_poly.pdbx_strand_id
1 'polypeptide(L)'
;DFDRISYASMTGDGRLVFGGGSNDAYSYLFNNRTIYPGGSVNAHGAQVAMEETLARYFPQSRALPITHRWAGTLGITYDRRPLMG
;
A
#
# COMPACT_ATOMS: atom_id res chain seq x y z
N ASP A 1 9.99 0.45 16.03
CA ASP A 1 9.00 0.86 15.03
C ASP A 1 9.66 0.60 13.68
N PHE A 2 9.51 -0.62 13.17
CA PHE A 2 10.33 -1.09 12.04
C PHE A 2 9.87 -0.39 10.77
N ASP A 3 10.82 0.25 10.09
CA ASP A 3 10.61 1.04 8.88
C ASP A 3 9.64 0.35 7.92
N ARG A 4 8.54 1.05 7.63
CA ARG A 4 7.58 0.64 6.61
C ARG A 4 8.31 0.59 5.27
N ILE A 5 8.55 -0.61 4.74
CA ILE A 5 9.12 -0.79 3.41
C ILE A 5 8.21 -0.07 2.41
N SER A 6 8.77 0.95 1.78
CA SER A 6 8.13 1.71 0.72
C SER A 6 8.75 1.32 -0.61
N TYR A 7 7.95 1.26 -1.66
CA TYR A 7 8.40 1.04 -3.03
C TYR A 7 7.88 2.14 -3.94
N ALA A 8 8.62 2.38 -5.02
CA ALA A 8 8.28 3.36 -6.03
C ALA A 8 8.62 2.82 -7.42
N SER A 9 7.79 3.15 -8.41
CA SER A 9 8.11 2.91 -9.82
C SER A 9 7.44 3.95 -10.71
N MET A 10 8.03 4.22 -11.86
CA MET A 10 7.43 5.04 -12.89
C MET A 10 6.69 4.14 -13.89
N THR A 11 5.47 4.54 -14.27
CA THR A 11 4.75 3.93 -15.39
C THR A 11 5.29 4.45 -16.73
N GLY A 12 4.99 3.74 -17.82
CA GLY A 12 5.42 4.14 -19.16
C GLY A 12 4.83 5.48 -19.63
N ASP A 13 3.71 5.94 -19.05
CA ASP A 13 3.10 7.24 -19.30
C ASP A 13 3.55 8.33 -18.29
N GLY A 14 4.61 8.08 -17.51
CA GLY A 14 5.24 9.08 -16.67
C GLY A 14 4.55 9.34 -15.33
N ARG A 15 3.69 8.43 -14.85
CA ARG A 15 3.09 8.53 -13.50
C ARG A 15 3.98 7.83 -12.48
N LEU A 16 4.01 8.39 -11.27
CA LEU A 16 4.65 7.74 -10.13
C LEU A 16 3.64 6.83 -9.42
N VAL A 17 3.97 5.55 -9.29
CA VAL A 17 3.31 4.64 -8.35
C VAL A 17 4.17 4.56 -7.10
N PHE A 18 3.59 4.94 -5.96
CA PHE A 18 4.24 4.89 -4.66
C PHE A 18 3.34 4.12 -3.67
N GLY A 19 3.93 3.19 -2.93
CA GLY A 19 3.16 2.35 -2.03
C GLY A 19 4.02 1.60 -1.03
N GLY A 20 3.36 0.76 -0.24
CA GLY A 20 3.99 -0.03 0.81
C GLY A 20 2.93 -0.80 1.61
N GLY A 21 3.40 -1.56 2.60
CA GLY A 21 2.54 -2.32 3.50
C GLY A 21 2.44 -1.70 4.89
N SER A 22 1.31 -1.87 5.54
CA SER A 22 1.17 -1.75 6.99
C SER A 22 1.07 -3.15 7.62
N ASN A 23 1.15 -3.23 8.94
CA ASN A 23 0.86 -4.49 9.64
C ASN A 23 -0.57 -4.99 9.36
N ASP A 24 -1.52 -4.08 9.12
CA ASP A 24 -2.90 -4.45 8.77
C ASP A 24 -3.00 -5.16 7.42
N ALA A 25 -2.03 -4.97 6.52
CA ALA A 25 -1.96 -5.70 5.26
C ALA A 25 -1.71 -7.21 5.46
N TYR A 26 -1.26 -7.61 6.64
CA TYR A 26 -1.02 -9.01 7.04
C TYR A 26 -2.15 -9.59 7.92
N SER A 27 -3.20 -8.82 8.20
CA SER A 27 -4.32 -9.28 9.03
C SER A 27 -5.12 -10.39 8.35
N TYR A 28 -5.42 -11.46 9.08
CA TYR A 28 -6.31 -12.51 8.60
C TYR A 28 -7.73 -11.98 8.44
N LEU A 29 -8.33 -12.24 7.27
CA LEU A 29 -9.73 -11.95 7.00
C LEU A 29 -10.52 -13.26 6.96
N PHE A 30 -11.52 -13.37 7.83
CA PHE A 30 -12.36 -14.55 7.95
C PHE A 30 -12.92 -15.01 6.58
N ASN A 31 -12.86 -16.32 6.33
CA ASN A 31 -13.31 -16.97 5.11
C ASN A 31 -12.60 -16.48 3.83
N ASN A 32 -11.28 -16.23 3.92
CA ASN A 32 -10.43 -15.84 2.78
C ASN A 32 -10.97 -14.64 2.00
N ARG A 33 -11.54 -13.66 2.70
CA ARG A 33 -12.10 -12.46 2.06
C ARG A 33 -11.01 -11.71 1.30
N THR A 34 -11.30 -11.32 0.06
CA THR A 34 -10.37 -10.60 -0.82
C THR A 34 -10.59 -9.09 -0.86
N ILE A 35 -11.60 -8.61 -0.13
CA ILE A 35 -11.93 -7.18 -0.01
C ILE A 35 -11.30 -6.63 1.26
N TYR A 36 -10.55 -5.53 1.13
CA TYR A 36 -9.98 -4.80 2.25
C TYR A 36 -11.09 -4.30 3.20
N PRO A 37 -11.08 -4.66 4.50
CA PRO A 37 -12.17 -4.33 5.42
C PRO A 37 -12.39 -2.82 5.54
N GLY A 38 -13.62 -2.36 5.30
CA GLY A 38 -13.98 -0.94 5.30
C GLY A 38 -13.42 -0.13 4.12
N GLY A 39 -12.81 -0.78 3.13
CA GLY A 39 -12.42 -0.18 1.86
C GLY A 39 -11.55 1.07 2.02
N SER A 40 -11.84 2.09 1.22
CA SER A 40 -11.10 3.37 1.20
C SER A 40 -11.16 4.12 2.53
N VAL A 41 -12.27 4.00 3.28
CA VAL A 41 -12.45 4.70 4.57
C VAL A 41 -11.38 4.24 5.57
N ASN A 42 -11.24 2.94 5.74
CA ASN A 42 -10.25 2.38 6.67
C ASN A 42 -8.81 2.52 6.14
N ALA A 43 -8.63 2.59 4.82
CA ALA A 43 -7.30 2.77 4.23
C ALA A 43 -6.79 4.22 4.31
N HIS A 44 -7.66 5.20 4.56
CA HIS A 44 -7.33 6.62 4.43
C HIS A 44 -6.13 7.05 5.29
N GLY A 45 -6.09 6.65 6.56
CA GLY A 45 -4.97 6.99 7.47
C GLY A 45 -3.62 6.45 6.98
N ALA A 46 -3.60 5.21 6.47
CA ALA A 46 -2.38 4.62 5.91
C ALA A 46 -1.95 5.33 4.61
N GLN A 47 -2.92 5.74 3.78
CA GLN A 47 -2.67 6.46 2.54
C GLN A 47 -2.12 7.88 2.78
N VAL A 48 -2.60 8.58 3.81
CA VAL A 48 -2.05 9.88 4.24
C VAL A 48 -0.63 9.70 4.77
N ALA A 49 -0.38 8.68 5.61
CA ALA A 49 0.97 8.39 6.09
C ALA A 49 1.94 8.06 4.94
N MET A 50 1.47 7.36 3.90
CA MET A 50 2.27 7.03 2.72
C MET A 50 2.61 8.28 1.89
N GLU A 51 1.67 9.21 1.74
CA GLU A 51 1.92 10.51 1.10
C GLU A 51 2.96 11.33 1.86
N GLU A 52 2.88 11.36 3.18
CA GLU A 52 3.89 12.03 4.01
C GLU A 52 5.26 11.35 3.91
N THR A 53 5.32 10.01 3.83
CA THR A 53 6.57 9.30 3.55
C THR A 53 7.14 9.69 2.18
N LEU A 54 6.31 9.76 1.14
CA LEU A 54 6.75 10.20 -0.19
C LEU A 54 7.34 11.62 -0.13
N ALA A 55 6.65 12.55 0.53
CA ALA A 55 7.11 13.92 0.69
C ALA A 55 8.41 14.05 1.51
N ARG A 56 8.66 13.12 2.45
CA ARG A 56 9.94 13.05 3.17
C ARG A 56 11.08 12.59 2.27
N TYR A 57 10.83 11.60 1.40
CA TYR A 57 11.84 11.12 0.46
C TYR A 57 12.10 12.14 -0.66
N PHE A 58 11.05 12.77 -1.17
CA PHE A 58 11.10 13.72 -2.28
C PHE A 58 10.22 14.94 -1.99
N PRO A 59 10.72 15.99 -1.32
CA PRO A 59 9.91 17.15 -0.91
C PRO A 59 9.14 17.83 -2.03
N GLN A 60 9.67 17.82 -3.26
CA GLN A 60 9.01 18.37 -4.45
C GLN A 60 7.74 17.61 -4.84
N SER A 61 7.55 16.38 -4.37
CA SER A 61 6.36 15.56 -4.65
C SER A 61 5.08 16.17 -4.07
N ARG A 62 5.17 17.08 -3.09
CA ARG A 62 3.99 17.78 -2.53
C ARG A 62 3.22 18.59 -3.58
N ALA A 63 3.89 18.98 -4.67
CA ALA A 63 3.26 19.68 -5.78
C ALA A 63 2.61 18.72 -6.81
N LEU A 64 2.85 17.41 -6.71
CA LEU A 64 2.29 16.44 -7.64
C LEU A 64 0.85 16.09 -7.26
N PRO A 65 -0.10 16.08 -8.22
CA PRO A 65 -1.47 15.70 -7.94
C PRO A 65 -1.57 14.20 -7.66
N ILE A 66 -2.27 13.84 -6.58
CA ILE A 66 -2.66 12.45 -6.33
C ILE A 66 -3.92 12.15 -7.14
N THR A 67 -3.75 11.42 -8.23
CA THR A 67 -4.86 11.11 -9.14
C THR A 67 -5.68 9.90 -8.69
N HIS A 68 -5.06 8.94 -7.99
CA HIS A 68 -5.70 7.70 -7.58
C HIS A 68 -5.15 7.21 -6.23
N ARG A 69 -6.01 6.53 -5.47
CA ARG A 69 -5.65 5.78 -4.27
C ARG A 69 -6.43 4.46 -4.25
N TRP A 70 -5.78 3.40 -3.80
CA TRP A 70 -6.42 2.10 -3.63
C TRP A 70 -5.85 1.37 -2.42
N ALA A 71 -6.50 0.29 -2.03
CA ALA A 71 -6.06 -0.65 -1.02
C ALA A 71 -6.59 -2.04 -1.40
N GLY A 72 -5.94 -3.09 -0.89
CA GLY A 72 -6.32 -4.47 -1.18
C GLY A 72 -5.81 -5.42 -0.10
N THR A 73 -6.27 -6.67 -0.17
CA THR A 73 -5.85 -7.74 0.73
C THR A 73 -4.68 -8.52 0.10
N LEU A 74 -3.68 -8.88 0.91
CA LEU A 74 -2.59 -9.74 0.49
C LEU A 74 -2.92 -11.21 0.79
N GLY A 75 -2.75 -12.08 -0.20
CA GLY A 75 -2.80 -13.53 0.00
C GLY A 75 -1.44 -14.03 0.48
N ILE A 76 -1.31 -14.24 1.79
CA ILE A 76 -0.02 -14.59 2.41
C ILE A 76 -0.13 -15.98 3.05
N THR A 77 0.76 -16.88 2.63
CA THR A 77 0.93 -18.20 3.23
C THR A 77 1.72 -18.11 4.54
N TYR A 78 1.62 -19.14 5.38
CA TYR A 78 2.29 -19.18 6.67
C TYR A 78 3.81 -18.93 6.57
N ASP A 79 4.47 -19.51 5.56
CA ASP A 79 5.92 -19.40 5.34
C ASP A 79 6.30 -18.35 4.28
N ARG A 80 5.34 -17.56 3.80
CA ARG A 80 5.49 -16.51 2.76
C ARG A 80 6.03 -17.03 1.44
N ARG A 81 5.83 -18.31 1.13
CA ARG A 81 6.13 -18.88 -0.19
C ARG A 81 4.86 -19.00 -1.03
N PRO A 82 4.91 -18.82 -2.36
CA PRO A 82 3.76 -19.10 -3.21
C PRO A 82 3.24 -20.53 -3.00
N LEU A 83 1.94 -20.68 -2.77
CA LEU A 83 1.28 -21.99 -2.78
C LEU A 83 0.83 -22.27 -4.21
N MET A 84 1.44 -23.25 -4.85
CA MET A 84 1.14 -23.69 -6.21
C MET A 84 0.92 -25.21 -6.19
N GLY A 85 -0.08 -25.68 -6.92
CA GLY A 85 -0.45 -27.10 -7.02
C GLY A 85 -1.48 -27.33 -8.12
#